data_AF-A0A2E2BZL1-F1
#
_entry.id   AF-A0A2E2BZL1-F1
#
_cell.length_a   1.000
_cell.length_b   1.000
_cell.length_c   1.000
_cell.angle_alpha   90.00
_cell.angle_beta   90.00
_cell.angle_gamma   90.00
#
_symmetry.space_group_name_H-M   'P 1'
#
loop_
_entity.id
_entity.type
_entity.pdbx_description
1 polymer ?
#
loop_
_entity_poly.entity_id
_entity_poly.type
_entity_poly.pdbx_seq_one_letter_code
_entity_poly.pdbx_strand_id
1 'polypeptide(L)'
;MSKNKRTPDDRRQQWLEDLNEEFRYEIVLNESDRGAVLVASAFVEEALEHLLRQVFTVKSCNTSDEKFASQLNHLTRPGIDAPLGSFSSRITLAYVLGIIDVDYLTALEAFRNLRNSYAHRKANGTRPKLSAEAVMDIRSNVIGPGIWDIRYVGLLTIDVDFDSTVAIVGMFRISFALSVWMLLRTIIDETNWWKHSANAQTPIRSVPKFSGPTFRESDN
;
A
#
# COMPACT_ATOMS: atom_id res chain seq x y z
N MET A 1 -0.21 -39.26 6.47
CA MET A 1 0.15 -38.01 7.18
C MET A 1 -0.82 -36.93 6.75
N SER A 2 -1.80 -36.62 7.61
CA SER A 2 -2.79 -35.56 7.38
C SER A 2 -2.06 -34.21 7.39
N LYS A 3 -2.09 -33.47 6.28
CA LYS A 3 -1.67 -32.05 6.29
C LYS A 3 -2.66 -31.33 7.21
N ASN A 4 -2.19 -30.92 8.38
CA ASN A 4 -2.99 -30.18 9.36
C ASN A 4 -3.53 -28.93 8.65
N LYS A 5 -4.83 -28.91 8.32
CA LYS A 5 -5.46 -27.77 7.68
C LYS A 5 -5.49 -26.65 8.72
N ARG A 6 -4.66 -25.62 8.54
CA ARG A 6 -4.65 -24.42 9.39
C ARG A 6 -6.08 -23.88 9.52
N THR A 7 -6.50 -23.59 10.75
CA THR A 7 -7.84 -23.04 10.98
C THR A 7 -7.96 -21.63 10.37
N PRO A 8 -9.17 -21.12 10.10
CA PRO A 8 -9.35 -19.74 9.63
C PRO A 8 -8.70 -18.70 10.55
N ASP A 9 -8.72 -18.93 11.87
CA ASP A 9 -8.10 -18.04 12.85
C ASP A 9 -6.57 -18.14 12.86
N ASP A 10 -5.99 -19.33 12.70
CA ASP A 10 -4.52 -19.49 12.53
C ASP A 10 -4.02 -18.79 11.26
N ARG A 11 -4.81 -18.86 10.18
CA ARG A 11 -4.50 -18.13 8.95
C ARG A 11 -4.60 -16.63 9.15
N ARG A 12 -5.60 -16.14 9.90
CA ARG A 12 -5.76 -14.72 10.23
C ARG A 12 -4.59 -14.21 11.09
N GLN A 13 -4.17 -14.95 12.10
CA GLN A 13 -3.08 -14.55 13.00
C GLN A 13 -1.73 -14.48 12.28
N GLN A 14 -1.34 -15.52 11.53
CA GLN A 14 -0.12 -15.46 10.70
C GLN A 14 -0.18 -14.29 9.71
N TRP A 15 -1.36 -14.04 9.13
CA TRP A 15 -1.54 -12.95 8.18
C TRP A 15 -1.32 -11.59 8.84
N LEU A 16 -1.78 -11.40 10.07
CA LEU A 16 -1.55 -10.19 10.87
C LEU A 16 -0.10 -10.02 11.32
N GLU A 17 0.59 -11.11 11.62
CA GLU A 17 2.02 -11.11 11.95
C GLU A 17 2.86 -10.68 10.75
N ASP A 18 2.67 -11.33 9.59
CA ASP A 18 3.38 -10.98 8.34
C ASP A 18 3.11 -9.50 7.94
N LEU A 19 1.87 -9.04 8.16
CA LEU A 19 1.46 -7.66 7.91
C LEU A 19 2.11 -6.67 8.88
N ASN A 20 2.19 -7.00 10.17
CA ASN A 20 2.80 -6.14 11.19
C ASN A 20 4.33 -6.06 11.06
N GLU A 21 4.97 -7.06 10.47
CA GLU A 21 6.40 -6.99 10.13
C GLU A 21 6.68 -6.00 8.98
N GLU A 22 5.81 -5.94 7.98
CA GLU A 22 6.03 -5.12 6.77
C GLU A 22 5.38 -3.73 6.84
N PHE A 23 4.24 -3.57 7.52
CA PHE A 23 3.55 -2.29 7.72
C PHE A 23 2.84 -2.23 9.07
N ARG A 24 3.41 -1.47 10.00
CA ARG A 24 2.77 -1.18 11.29
C ARG A 24 1.70 -0.11 11.13
N TYR A 25 0.49 -0.55 10.78
CA TYR A 25 -0.69 0.31 10.66
C TYR A 25 -0.97 1.11 11.96
N GLU A 26 -0.58 0.55 13.10
CA GLU A 26 -0.62 1.22 14.42
C GLU A 26 0.13 2.57 14.41
N ILE A 27 1.21 2.69 13.64
CA ILE A 27 1.95 3.95 13.50
C ILE A 27 1.03 5.00 12.86
N VAL A 28 0.26 4.64 11.83
CA VAL A 28 -0.67 5.56 11.17
C VAL A 28 -1.83 5.94 12.10
N LEU A 29 -2.33 5.00 12.91
CA LEU A 29 -3.42 5.26 13.86
C LEU A 29 -3.00 6.19 15.01
N ASN A 30 -1.79 6.01 15.53
CA ASN A 30 -1.24 6.74 16.68
C ASN A 30 -0.67 8.12 16.34
N GLU A 31 -0.51 8.44 15.05
CA GLU A 31 0.05 9.71 14.60
C GLU A 31 -0.97 10.86 14.58
N SER A 32 -0.51 12.10 14.41
CA SER A 32 -1.43 13.20 14.04
C SER A 32 -1.95 13.01 12.60
N ASP A 33 -3.05 13.64 12.17
CA ASP A 33 -3.54 13.49 10.77
C ASP A 33 -2.45 13.76 9.73
N ARG A 34 -1.61 14.77 10.00
CA ARG A 34 -0.43 15.07 9.18
C ARG A 34 0.63 13.97 9.26
N GLY A 35 0.93 13.50 10.47
CA GLY A 35 1.87 12.40 10.68
C GLY A 35 1.42 11.14 9.95
N ALA A 36 0.16 10.76 10.11
CA ALA A 36 -0.49 9.63 9.47
C ALA A 36 -0.34 9.70 7.94
N VAL A 37 -0.68 10.84 7.32
CA VAL A 37 -0.54 11.01 5.87
C VAL A 37 0.92 10.93 5.43
N LEU A 38 1.85 11.61 6.11
CA LEU A 38 3.26 11.62 5.72
C LEU A 38 3.92 10.25 5.89
N VAL A 39 3.65 9.56 6.99
CA VAL A 39 4.16 8.22 7.28
C VAL A 39 3.60 7.21 6.28
N ALA A 40 2.28 7.18 6.09
CA ALA A 40 1.65 6.34 5.08
C ALA A 40 2.25 6.59 3.69
N SER A 41 2.61 7.84 3.38
CA SER A 41 3.19 8.17 2.08
C SER A 41 4.58 7.65 1.88
N ALA A 42 5.42 7.73 2.90
CA ALA A 42 6.76 7.14 2.84
C ALA A 42 6.66 5.64 2.54
N PHE A 43 5.76 4.92 3.22
CA PHE A 43 5.56 3.49 3.00
C PHE A 43 5.07 3.18 1.57
N VAL A 44 4.09 3.91 1.05
CA VAL A 44 3.57 3.67 -0.31
C VAL A 44 4.63 3.98 -1.37
N GLU A 45 5.41 5.04 -1.18
CA GLU A 45 6.51 5.42 -2.08
C GLU A 45 7.62 4.38 -2.12
N GLU A 46 7.97 3.82 -0.95
CA GLU A 46 8.96 2.76 -0.81
C GLU A 46 8.47 1.44 -1.40
N ALA A 47 7.23 1.04 -1.13
CA ALA A 47 6.64 -0.18 -1.69
C ALA A 47 6.60 -0.13 -3.22
N LEU A 48 6.21 1.00 -3.82
CA LEU A 48 6.22 1.16 -5.28
C LEU A 48 7.65 1.13 -5.85
N GLU A 49 8.63 1.69 -5.14
CA GLU A 49 10.04 1.59 -5.53
C GLU A 49 10.52 0.14 -5.54
N HIS A 50 10.20 -0.62 -4.48
CA HIS A 50 10.55 -2.03 -4.38
C HIS A 50 9.90 -2.87 -5.49
N LEU A 51 8.64 -2.63 -5.80
CA LEU A 51 7.96 -3.28 -6.92
C LEU A 51 8.69 -3.01 -8.25
N LEU A 52 8.98 -1.74 -8.55
CA LEU A 52 9.69 -1.37 -9.78
C LEU A 52 11.08 -2.00 -9.87
N ARG A 53 11.85 -1.95 -8.77
CA ARG A 53 13.17 -2.59 -8.70
C ARG A 53 13.09 -4.08 -8.95
N GLN A 54 12.08 -4.74 -8.38
CA GLN A 54 11.91 -6.18 -8.57
C GLN A 54 11.54 -6.51 -10.01
N VAL A 55 10.63 -5.76 -10.63
CA VAL A 55 10.29 -5.92 -12.05
C VAL A 55 11.52 -5.70 -12.94
N PHE A 56 12.30 -4.64 -12.72
CA PHE A 56 13.53 -4.40 -13.49
C PHE A 56 14.56 -5.51 -13.31
N THR A 57 14.71 -6.03 -12.09
CA THR A 57 15.63 -7.13 -11.81
C THR A 57 15.21 -8.39 -12.55
N VAL A 58 13.93 -8.76 -12.48
CA VAL A 58 13.42 -9.96 -13.20
C VAL A 58 13.51 -9.81 -14.72
N LYS A 59 13.33 -8.59 -15.23
CA LYS A 59 13.31 -8.31 -16.68
C LYS A 59 14.68 -8.03 -17.30
N SER A 60 15.67 -7.70 -16.49
CA SER A 60 17.01 -7.36 -16.99
C SER A 60 17.78 -8.62 -17.37
N CYS A 61 18.45 -8.58 -18.53
CA CYS A 61 19.46 -9.56 -18.89
C CYS A 61 20.83 -9.29 -18.25
N ASN A 62 20.98 -8.17 -17.53
CA ASN A 62 22.24 -7.67 -16.99
C ASN A 62 22.38 -7.89 -15.48
N THR A 63 21.54 -8.70 -14.82
CA THR A 63 21.55 -8.84 -13.35
C THR A 63 22.87 -9.38 -12.78
N SER A 64 23.65 -10.09 -13.60
CA SER A 64 24.98 -10.60 -13.26
C SER A 64 26.11 -9.58 -13.48
N ASP A 65 25.83 -8.44 -14.11
CA ASP A 65 26.80 -7.33 -14.24
C ASP A 65 26.90 -6.57 -12.91
N GLU A 66 28.11 -6.41 -12.39
CA GLU A 66 28.39 -5.67 -11.15
C GLU A 66 27.85 -4.22 -11.19
N LYS A 67 27.77 -3.61 -12.37
CA LYS A 67 27.23 -2.26 -12.56
C LYS A 67 25.72 -2.20 -12.44
N PHE A 68 24.99 -3.30 -12.65
CA PHE A 68 23.53 -3.30 -12.67
C PHE A 68 22.95 -2.72 -11.38
N ALA A 69 23.42 -3.20 -10.23
CA ALA A 69 22.96 -2.72 -8.93
C ALA A 69 23.21 -1.20 -8.76
N SER A 70 24.39 -0.73 -9.17
CA SER A 70 24.73 0.72 -9.11
C SER A 70 23.85 1.57 -10.02
N GLN A 71 23.54 1.10 -11.23
CA GLN A 71 22.69 1.81 -12.19
C GLN A 71 21.24 1.81 -11.72
N LEU A 72 20.75 0.68 -11.20
CA LEU A 72 19.42 0.58 -10.61
C LEU A 72 19.29 1.54 -9.42
N ASN A 73 20.32 1.64 -8.57
CA ASN A 73 20.34 2.60 -7.47
C ASN A 73 20.39 4.06 -7.97
N HIS A 74 21.17 4.37 -8.99
CA HIS A 74 21.20 5.71 -9.56
C HIS A 74 19.85 6.11 -10.17
N LEU A 75 19.16 5.15 -10.79
CA LEU A 75 17.83 5.33 -11.36
C LEU A 75 16.79 5.66 -10.29
N THR A 76 16.83 4.96 -9.14
CA THR A 76 15.74 4.91 -8.16
C THR A 76 16.00 5.69 -6.86
N ARG A 77 17.24 6.13 -6.61
CA ARG A 77 17.60 6.90 -5.41
C ARG A 77 16.62 8.08 -5.19
N PRO A 78 16.19 8.36 -3.95
CA PRO A 78 15.30 9.49 -3.69
C PRO A 78 15.91 10.82 -4.12
N GLY A 79 15.11 11.70 -4.72
CA GLY A 79 15.52 13.05 -5.12
C GLY A 79 15.18 13.40 -6.56
N ILE A 80 15.34 14.68 -6.91
CA ILE A 80 15.00 15.21 -8.25
C ILE A 80 16.08 14.83 -9.29
N ASP A 81 17.32 14.60 -8.83
CA ASP A 81 18.47 14.31 -9.70
C ASP A 81 18.53 12.85 -10.18
N ALA A 82 17.52 12.03 -9.85
CA ALA A 82 17.41 10.65 -10.30
C ALA A 82 16.14 10.49 -11.14
N PRO A 83 16.19 9.79 -12.30
CA PRO A 83 15.04 9.70 -13.19
C PRO A 83 13.77 9.15 -12.50
N LEU A 84 13.92 8.17 -11.61
CA LEU A 84 12.84 7.61 -10.78
C LEU A 84 12.99 7.96 -9.30
N GLY A 85 13.58 9.10 -8.98
CA GLY A 85 13.76 9.54 -7.59
C GLY A 85 12.56 10.27 -6.99
N SER A 86 11.54 10.60 -7.81
CA SER A 86 10.30 11.23 -7.34
C SER A 86 9.14 10.23 -7.35
N PHE A 87 8.19 10.42 -6.43
CA PHE A 87 6.98 9.58 -6.42
C PHE A 87 6.20 9.68 -7.72
N SER A 88 6.07 10.89 -8.27
CA SER A 88 5.36 11.11 -9.54
C SER A 88 5.97 10.32 -10.69
N SER A 89 7.30 10.34 -10.84
CA SER A 89 7.96 9.63 -11.94
C SER A 89 7.85 8.11 -11.81
N ARG A 90 7.83 7.58 -10.59
CA ARG A 90 7.56 6.16 -10.32
C ARG A 90 6.13 5.77 -10.69
N ILE A 91 5.13 6.56 -10.29
CA ILE A 91 3.71 6.32 -10.65
C ILE A 91 3.56 6.30 -12.17
N THR A 92 4.08 7.33 -12.85
CA THR A 92 4.01 7.45 -14.32
C THR A 92 4.64 6.24 -15.01
N LEU A 93 5.85 5.83 -14.59
CA LEU A 93 6.51 4.70 -15.21
C LEU A 93 5.78 3.38 -14.93
N ALA A 94 5.32 3.15 -13.70
CA ALA A 94 4.57 1.94 -13.35
C ALA A 94 3.31 1.80 -14.21
N TYR A 95 2.58 2.90 -14.46
CA TYR A 95 1.40 2.90 -15.31
C TYR A 95 1.75 2.63 -16.78
N VAL A 96 2.75 3.32 -17.32
CA VAL A 96 3.17 3.16 -18.73
C VAL A 96 3.67 1.74 -19.01
N LEU A 97 4.34 1.09 -18.04
CA LEU A 97 4.76 -0.31 -18.16
C LEU A 97 3.61 -1.31 -18.00
N GLY A 98 2.42 -0.86 -17.55
CA GLY A 98 1.28 -1.73 -17.25
C GLY A 98 1.41 -2.49 -15.93
N ILE A 99 2.32 -2.08 -15.05
CA ILE A 99 2.50 -2.64 -13.69
C ILE A 99 1.34 -2.22 -12.79
N ILE A 100 0.75 -1.05 -13.04
CA ILE A 100 -0.48 -0.60 -12.39
C ILE A 100 -1.51 -0.24 -13.45
N ASP A 101 -2.79 -0.45 -13.16
CA ASP A 101 -3.89 -0.04 -14.02
C ASP A 101 -4.33 1.41 -13.72
N VAL A 102 -5.41 1.85 -14.38
CA VAL A 102 -5.96 3.20 -14.23
C VAL A 102 -6.51 3.47 -12.83
N ASP A 103 -7.00 2.45 -12.13
CA ASP A 103 -7.57 2.60 -10.80
C ASP A 103 -6.45 2.82 -9.78
N TYR A 104 -5.37 2.03 -9.86
CA TYR A 104 -4.17 2.23 -9.07
C TYR A 104 -3.45 3.54 -9.39
N LEU A 105 -3.39 3.95 -10.66
CA LEU A 105 -2.87 5.27 -11.05
C LEU A 105 -3.64 6.38 -10.32
N THR A 106 -4.97 6.37 -10.43
CA THR A 106 -5.85 7.38 -9.83
C THR A 106 -5.68 7.42 -8.31
N ALA A 107 -5.63 6.25 -7.67
CA ALA A 107 -5.41 6.14 -6.23
C ALA A 107 -4.06 6.71 -5.79
N LEU A 108 -2.97 6.35 -6.48
CA LEU A 108 -1.62 6.81 -6.15
C LEU A 108 -1.46 8.32 -6.39
N GLU A 109 -2.11 8.87 -7.43
CA GLU A 109 -2.13 10.31 -7.67
C GLU A 109 -2.94 11.07 -6.61
N ALA A 110 -4.12 10.56 -6.24
CA ALA A 110 -4.91 11.13 -5.14
C ALA A 110 -4.10 11.13 -3.84
N PHE A 111 -3.41 10.02 -3.58
CA PHE A 111 -2.56 9.86 -2.42
C PHE A 111 -1.33 10.82 -2.44
N ARG A 112 -0.68 11.00 -3.60
CA ARG A 112 0.40 12.00 -3.80
C ARG A 112 -0.10 13.42 -3.57
N ASN A 113 -1.28 13.77 -4.08
CA ASN A 113 -1.88 15.10 -3.90
C ASN A 113 -2.24 15.33 -2.42
N LEU A 114 -2.75 14.30 -1.74
CA LEU A 114 -3.02 14.32 -0.32
C LEU A 114 -1.73 14.61 0.47
N ARG A 115 -0.66 13.86 0.24
CA ARG A 115 0.66 14.12 0.85
C ARG A 115 1.09 15.57 0.71
N ASN A 116 1.04 16.11 -0.52
CA ASN A 116 1.46 17.48 -0.80
C ASN A 116 0.63 18.51 -0.02
N SER A 117 -0.69 18.31 0.06
CA SER A 117 -1.58 19.21 0.80
C SER A 117 -1.33 19.22 2.32
N TYR A 118 -0.81 18.12 2.89
CA TYR A 118 -0.45 18.00 4.32
C TYR A 118 1.03 18.33 4.60
N ALA A 119 1.89 18.24 3.58
CA ALA A 119 3.28 18.66 3.66
C ALA A 119 3.41 20.19 3.68
N HIS A 120 2.63 20.89 2.86
CA HIS A 120 2.61 22.35 2.80
C HIS A 120 1.68 22.93 3.88
N ARG A 121 2.15 23.97 4.59
CA ARG A 121 1.29 24.72 5.51
C ARG A 121 0.32 25.59 4.70
N LYS A 122 -0.97 25.56 5.05
CA LYS A 122 -1.90 26.60 4.59
C LYS A 122 -1.45 27.95 5.18
N ALA A 123 -1.63 29.02 4.43
CA ALA A 123 -1.19 30.38 4.79
C ALA A 123 -1.73 30.86 6.16
N ASN A 124 -2.84 30.28 6.62
CA ASN A 124 -3.48 30.58 7.90
C ASN A 124 -2.93 29.76 9.10
N GLY A 125 -1.85 28.99 8.93
CA GLY A 125 -1.24 28.18 9.99
C GLY A 125 -2.11 27.01 10.49
N THR A 126 -3.31 26.83 9.93
CA THR A 126 -4.24 25.77 10.33
C THR A 126 -3.85 24.47 9.64
N ARG A 127 -3.75 23.38 10.42
CA ARG A 127 -3.47 22.05 9.87
C ARG A 127 -4.78 21.44 9.35
N PRO A 128 -4.82 20.92 8.12
CA PRO A 128 -6.00 20.19 7.64
C PRO A 128 -6.25 18.97 8.53
N LYS A 129 -7.51 18.74 8.89
CA LYS A 129 -7.96 17.47 9.48
C LYS A 129 -8.29 16.50 8.36
N LEU A 130 -8.10 15.21 8.61
CA LEU A 130 -8.51 14.17 7.68
C LEU A 130 -10.03 14.23 7.50
N SER A 131 -10.49 14.43 6.27
CA SER A 131 -11.91 14.58 5.94
C SER A 131 -12.40 13.39 5.12
N ALA A 132 -13.72 13.26 4.99
CA ALA A 132 -14.34 12.21 4.18
C ALA A 132 -13.84 12.28 2.73
N GLU A 133 -13.78 13.48 2.15
CA GLU A 133 -13.41 13.71 0.76
C GLU A 133 -11.97 13.22 0.49
N ALA A 134 -11.05 13.53 1.41
CA ALA A 134 -9.65 13.12 1.30
C ALA A 134 -9.45 11.59 1.32
N VAL A 135 -10.34 10.86 1.98
CA VAL A 135 -10.26 9.41 2.13
C VAL A 135 -11.02 8.69 1.01
N MET A 136 -12.12 9.27 0.52
CA MET A 136 -12.97 8.64 -0.49
C MET A 136 -12.24 8.41 -1.81
N ASP A 137 -11.41 9.35 -2.27
CA ASP A 137 -10.69 9.22 -3.55
C ASP A 137 -9.68 8.05 -3.55
N ILE A 138 -9.03 7.79 -2.43
CA ILE A 138 -8.12 6.63 -2.29
C ILE A 138 -8.96 5.36 -2.17
N ARG A 139 -9.99 5.41 -1.32
CA ARG A 139 -10.84 4.25 -1.03
C ARG A 139 -11.58 3.75 -2.27
N SER A 140 -12.30 4.60 -3.00
CA SER A 140 -13.14 4.16 -4.12
C SER A 140 -12.35 3.47 -5.23
N ASN A 141 -11.09 3.86 -5.41
CA ASN A 141 -10.23 3.37 -6.49
C ASN A 141 -9.41 2.13 -6.08
N VAL A 142 -8.91 2.05 -4.84
CA VAL A 142 -8.14 0.88 -4.38
C VAL A 142 -9.04 -0.25 -3.87
N ILE A 143 -10.15 0.08 -3.22
CA ILE A 143 -10.88 -0.84 -2.33
C ILE A 143 -12.05 -1.55 -3.05
N GLY A 144 -12.36 -1.14 -4.28
CA GLY A 144 -13.53 -1.65 -5.02
C GLY A 144 -14.86 -1.37 -4.30
N PRO A 145 -16.00 -1.68 -4.93
CA PRO A 145 -17.30 -1.54 -4.28
C PRO A 145 -17.49 -2.64 -3.22
N GLY A 146 -17.31 -2.29 -1.94
CA GLY A 146 -17.49 -3.21 -0.82
C GLY A 146 -17.55 -2.52 0.55
N ILE A 147 -18.32 -3.09 1.47
CA ILE A 147 -18.27 -2.74 2.90
C ILE A 147 -17.19 -3.62 3.51
N TRP A 148 -16.01 -3.05 3.72
CA TRP A 148 -14.92 -3.71 4.43
C TRP A 148 -15.06 -3.39 5.90
N ASP A 149 -15.52 -4.36 6.68
CA ASP A 149 -15.55 -4.23 8.13
C ASP A 149 -14.13 -4.42 8.65
N ILE A 150 -13.65 -3.41 9.37
CA ILE A 150 -12.28 -3.30 9.82
C ILE A 150 -11.81 -4.49 10.68
N ARG A 151 -12.74 -5.15 11.37
CA ARG A 151 -12.46 -6.32 12.21
C ARG A 151 -12.06 -7.52 11.35
N TYR A 152 -12.60 -7.62 10.15
CA TYR A 152 -12.30 -8.73 9.23
C TYR A 152 -10.98 -8.53 8.48
N VAL A 153 -10.51 -7.29 8.37
CA VAL A 153 -9.18 -6.93 7.86
C VAL A 153 -8.14 -6.81 9.00
N GLY A 154 -8.56 -7.07 10.24
CA GLY A 154 -7.71 -7.26 11.42
C GLY A 154 -6.85 -6.06 11.82
N LEU A 155 -7.26 -4.85 11.45
CA LEU A 155 -6.66 -3.61 11.96
C LEU A 155 -7.07 -3.31 13.41
N LEU A 156 -8.05 -4.02 13.94
CA LEU A 156 -8.38 -4.00 15.36
C LEU A 156 -8.31 -5.44 15.85
N THR A 157 -7.61 -5.66 16.95
CA THR A 157 -7.65 -6.95 17.62
C THR A 157 -9.08 -7.18 18.15
N ILE A 158 -9.52 -8.43 18.21
CA ILE A 158 -10.92 -8.79 18.53
C ILE A 158 -11.36 -8.29 19.92
N ASP A 159 -10.39 -8.02 20.78
CA ASP A 159 -10.52 -7.48 22.13
C ASP A 159 -10.60 -5.95 22.20
N VAL A 160 -10.38 -5.21 21.10
CA VAL A 160 -10.57 -3.76 21.09
C VAL A 160 -12.03 -3.42 20.82
N ASP A 161 -12.63 -2.62 21.71
CA ASP A 161 -13.95 -2.04 21.47
C ASP A 161 -13.90 -1.07 20.27
N PHE A 162 -14.62 -1.43 19.21
CA PHE A 162 -14.71 -0.66 17.97
C PHE A 162 -15.30 0.73 18.22
N ASP A 163 -16.34 0.83 19.04
CA ASP A 163 -17.03 2.11 19.30
C ASP A 163 -16.10 3.08 20.05
N SER A 164 -15.41 2.57 21.09
CA SER A 164 -14.37 3.34 21.78
C SER A 164 -13.22 3.74 20.85
N THR A 165 -12.77 2.85 19.96
CA THR A 165 -11.69 3.16 19.01
C THR A 165 -12.09 4.23 18.02
N VAL A 166 -13.31 4.15 17.47
CA VAL A 166 -13.86 5.18 16.58
C VAL A 166 -14.01 6.50 17.32
N ALA A 167 -14.43 6.49 18.58
CA ALA A 167 -14.54 7.69 19.40
C ALA A 167 -13.18 8.37 19.66
N ILE A 168 -12.11 7.58 19.84
CA ILE A 168 -10.76 8.06 20.14
C ILE A 168 -10.00 8.50 18.87
N VAL A 169 -9.96 7.64 17.86
CA VAL A 169 -9.11 7.79 16.67
C VAL A 169 -9.84 8.50 15.53
N GLY A 170 -11.17 8.37 15.48
CA GLY A 170 -12.02 8.93 14.43
C GLY A 170 -12.17 8.01 13.22
N MET A 171 -13.41 7.88 12.74
CA MET A 171 -13.79 7.02 11.62
C MET A 171 -12.98 7.28 10.33
N PHE A 172 -12.63 8.54 10.04
CA PHE A 172 -11.88 8.88 8.83
C PHE A 172 -10.43 8.43 8.88
N ARG A 173 -9.76 8.54 10.03
CA ARG A 173 -8.39 8.05 10.17
C ARG A 173 -8.34 6.53 10.09
N ILE A 174 -9.31 5.87 10.70
CA ILE A 174 -9.50 4.42 10.59
C ILE A 174 -9.66 4.01 9.12
N SER A 175 -10.57 4.67 8.39
CA SER A 175 -10.80 4.39 6.97
C SER A 175 -9.56 4.69 6.11
N PHE A 176 -8.80 5.72 6.43
CA PHE A 176 -7.55 6.06 5.75
C PHE A 176 -6.48 4.99 5.97
N ALA A 177 -6.23 4.60 7.23
CA ALA A 177 -5.27 3.56 7.57
C ALA A 177 -5.60 2.24 6.86
N LEU A 178 -6.90 1.88 6.79
CA LEU A 178 -7.36 0.73 6.04
C LEU A 178 -7.06 0.86 4.53
N SER A 179 -7.38 2.00 3.94
CA SER A 179 -7.13 2.24 2.50
C SER A 179 -5.66 2.11 2.14
N VAL A 180 -4.79 2.68 2.97
CA VAL A 180 -3.33 2.61 2.81
C VAL A 180 -2.84 1.19 2.99
N TRP A 181 -3.31 0.49 4.02
CA TRP A 181 -2.92 -0.89 4.27
C TRP A 181 -3.30 -1.80 3.11
N MET A 182 -4.51 -1.67 2.55
CA MET A 182 -4.95 -2.48 1.40
C MET A 182 -4.08 -2.20 0.17
N LEU A 183 -3.81 -0.91 -0.10
CA LEU A 183 -2.93 -0.49 -1.19
C LEU A 183 -1.53 -1.12 -1.05
N LEU A 184 -0.91 -0.93 0.11
CA LEU A 184 0.41 -1.47 0.43
C LEU A 184 0.43 -2.98 0.30
N ARG A 185 -0.57 -3.66 0.87
CA ARG A 185 -0.65 -5.12 0.80
C ARG A 185 -0.64 -5.62 -0.63
N THR A 186 -1.46 -5.03 -1.52
CA THR A 186 -1.46 -5.45 -2.93
C THR A 186 -0.13 -5.21 -3.64
N ILE A 187 0.53 -4.08 -3.37
CA ILE A 187 1.83 -3.76 -3.97
C ILE A 187 2.91 -4.72 -3.46
N ILE A 188 2.91 -5.02 -2.15
CA ILE A 188 3.90 -5.91 -1.54
C ILE A 188 3.67 -7.36 -1.96
N ASP A 189 2.42 -7.84 -1.96
CA ASP A 189 2.08 -9.18 -2.46
C ASP A 189 2.52 -9.34 -3.93
N GLU A 190 2.29 -8.33 -4.77
CA GLU A 190 2.75 -8.35 -6.17
C GLU A 190 4.29 -8.33 -6.24
N THR A 191 4.96 -7.52 -5.41
CA THR A 191 6.43 -7.50 -5.32
C THR A 191 6.99 -8.88 -4.95
N ASN A 192 6.42 -9.53 -3.94
CA ASN A 192 6.78 -10.87 -3.50
C ASN A 192 6.51 -11.91 -4.58
N TRP A 193 5.40 -11.78 -5.32
CA TRP A 193 5.12 -12.62 -6.48
C TRP A 193 6.19 -12.48 -7.56
N TRP A 194 6.59 -11.26 -7.92
CA TRP A 194 7.68 -11.01 -8.86
C TRP A 194 9.01 -11.60 -8.38
N LYS A 195 9.28 -11.54 -7.07
CA LYS A 195 10.50 -12.09 -6.47
C LYS A 195 10.58 -13.61 -6.52
N HIS A 196 9.47 -14.29 -6.26
CA HIS A 196 9.49 -15.74 -6.04
C HIS A 196 8.95 -16.56 -7.21
N SER A 197 8.11 -15.97 -8.05
CA SER A 197 7.35 -16.70 -9.09
C SER A 197 7.64 -16.23 -10.52
N ALA A 198 8.10 -14.99 -10.71
CA ALA A 198 8.35 -14.45 -12.04
C ALA A 198 9.76 -14.76 -12.57
N ASN A 199 9.88 -14.73 -13.90
CA ASN A 199 11.13 -14.87 -14.64
C ASN A 199 11.16 -13.89 -15.82
N ALA A 200 12.27 -13.85 -16.57
CA ALA A 200 12.44 -12.93 -17.68
C ALA A 200 11.32 -13.00 -18.74
N GLN A 201 10.78 -14.19 -19.00
CA GLN A 201 9.72 -14.43 -19.99
C GLN A 201 8.31 -14.07 -19.47
N THR A 202 8.15 -13.88 -18.16
CA THR A 202 6.84 -13.59 -17.54
C THR A 202 6.28 -12.26 -18.02
N PRO A 203 5.11 -12.16 -18.66
CA PRO A 203 4.60 -10.89 -19.17
C PRO A 203 4.39 -9.88 -18.03
N ILE A 204 4.58 -8.58 -18.32
CA ILE A 204 4.19 -7.54 -17.35
C ILE A 204 2.67 -7.59 -17.19
N ARG A 205 2.22 -7.51 -15.94
CA ARG A 205 0.81 -7.51 -15.56
C ARG A 205 0.57 -6.41 -14.54
N SER A 206 -0.68 -5.94 -14.47
CA SER A 206 -1.08 -4.98 -13.44
C SER A 206 -1.13 -5.66 -12.07
N VAL A 207 -0.82 -4.89 -11.02
CA VAL A 207 -1.13 -5.26 -9.63
C VAL A 207 -2.60 -5.69 -9.59
N PRO A 208 -2.91 -6.89 -9.08
CA PRO A 208 -4.28 -7.34 -8.98
C PRO A 208 -5.03 -6.44 -7.99
N LYS A 209 -6.26 -6.06 -8.33
CA LYS A 209 -7.16 -5.40 -7.38
C LYS A 209 -7.22 -6.22 -6.10
N PHE A 210 -7.28 -5.54 -4.95
CA PHE A 210 -7.34 -6.23 -3.68
C PHE A 210 -8.50 -7.22 -3.66
N SER A 211 -8.17 -8.50 -3.58
CA SER A 211 -9.09 -9.61 -3.41
C SER A 211 -8.75 -10.33 -2.11
N GLY A 212 -8.79 -9.61 -0.99
CA GLY A 212 -8.80 -10.25 0.33
C GLY A 212 -10.10 -11.05 0.52
N PRO A 213 -10.16 -11.96 1.52
CA PRO A 213 -11.40 -12.66 1.83
C PRO A 213 -12.50 -11.64 2.12
N THR A 214 -13.43 -11.46 1.19
CA THR A 214 -14.73 -10.87 1.49
C THR A 214 -15.46 -11.91 2.32
N PHE A 215 -15.45 -11.77 3.65
CA PHE A 215 -16.16 -12.65 4.59
C PHE A 215 -17.70 -12.46 4.48
N ARG A 216 -18.22 -12.34 3.26
CA ARG A 216 -19.64 -12.30 2.92
C ARG A 216 -20.12 -13.52 2.13
N GLU A 217 -19.24 -14.49 1.82
CA GLU A 217 -19.62 -15.67 1.03
C GLU A 217 -19.69 -17.00 1.81
N SER A 218 -19.71 -16.98 3.15
CA SER A 218 -19.88 -18.24 3.90
C SER A 218 -20.65 -18.11 5.21
N ASP A 219 -21.68 -17.27 5.24
CA ASP A 219 -22.73 -17.33 6.28
C ASP A 219 -24.03 -17.90 5.67
N ASN A 220 -23.91 -19.04 4.98
CA ASN A 220 -25.00 -19.96 4.67
C ASN A 220 -24.54 -21.40 4.90
#